data_AF-A0A1D2RPX0-F1
#
_entry.id   AF-A0A1D2RPX0-F1
#
_cell.length_a   1.000
_cell.length_b   1.000
_cell.length_c   1.000
_cell.angle_alpha   90.00
_cell.angle_beta   90.00
_cell.angle_gamma   90.00
#
_symmetry.space_group_name_H-M   'P 1'
#
loop_
_entity.id
_entity.type
_entity.pdbx_description
1 polymer ?
#
loop_
_entity_poly.entity_id
_entity_poly.type
_entity_poly.pdbx_seq_one_letter_code
_entity_poly.pdbx_strand_id
1 'polypeptide(L)'
;MEDKTMNKTVLAVLAGVLVGGGAIAAYNTYSTPYAEVVSATPITVKEPILGDVVASNAITEMRTGQREVCEDRVVETRQPERFGDKDGMVIGAVVGGLVGNQVGKGDGRKLATVAGAVGGAYAGREIDRRHEGGRKTTEVQRVCQTVSEPREEVVGYDVTYRSEGELGSIRVDRKPGAQIQLGERDKIVGYDVTWRYDGQTGRLVMDEDPGSRLPIKDGVIAVAGKDTPPKG
;
A
#
# COMPACT_ATOMS: atom_id res chain seq x y z
N MET A 1 -66.29 -38.07 -39.71
CA MET A 1 -66.84 -36.76 -39.35
C MET A 1 -65.71 -35.75 -39.55
N GLU A 2 -65.37 -35.52 -40.83
CA GLU A 2 -65.69 -34.29 -41.59
C GLU A 2 -64.70 -33.19 -41.19
N ASP A 3 -63.46 -33.16 -41.67
CA ASP A 3 -62.95 -32.93 -43.04
C ASP A 3 -63.94 -32.35 -44.06
N LYS A 4 -63.75 -31.07 -44.40
CA LYS A 4 -64.21 -30.48 -45.65
C LYS A 4 -63.19 -29.45 -46.14
N THR A 5 -62.41 -29.93 -47.09
CA THR A 5 -61.58 -29.26 -48.09
C THR A 5 -62.33 -28.21 -48.92
N MET A 6 -61.54 -27.45 -49.71
CA MET A 6 -61.89 -26.77 -50.99
C MET A 6 -62.00 -25.23 -50.90
N ASN A 7 -61.44 -24.38 -51.78
CA ASN A 7 -60.57 -24.52 -52.95
C ASN A 7 -59.88 -23.19 -53.29
N LYS A 8 -58.82 -23.36 -54.08
CA LYS A 8 -58.18 -22.53 -55.10
C LYS A 8 -58.96 -21.34 -55.72
N THR A 9 -58.14 -20.52 -56.37
CA THR A 9 -58.39 -19.59 -57.50
C THR A 9 -58.93 -18.20 -57.17
N VAL A 10 -58.00 -17.28 -56.90
CA VAL A 10 -58.21 -15.83 -57.08
C VAL A 10 -57.90 -15.51 -58.54
N LEU A 11 -58.94 -15.29 -59.33
CA LEU A 11 -58.90 -14.77 -60.69
C LEU A 11 -59.53 -13.38 -60.63
N ALA A 12 -58.70 -12.34 -60.48
CA ALA A 12 -59.15 -10.96 -60.55
C ALA A 12 -58.90 -10.42 -61.97
N VAL A 13 -60.00 -10.20 -62.69
CA VAL A 13 -60.05 -9.63 -64.03
C VAL A 13 -59.65 -8.15 -63.96
N LEU A 14 -58.56 -7.78 -64.63
CA LEU A 14 -58.20 -6.39 -64.89
C LEU A 14 -59.06 -5.87 -66.05
N ALA A 15 -60.00 -4.98 -65.75
CA ALA A 15 -60.62 -4.09 -66.74
C ALA A 15 -61.14 -2.84 -66.02
N GLY A 16 -60.58 -1.66 -66.32
CA GLY A 16 -61.15 -0.40 -65.83
C GLY A 16 -60.21 0.80 -65.86
N VAL A 17 -59.96 1.31 -67.06
CA VAL A 17 -59.76 2.73 -67.46
C VAL A 17 -59.15 3.69 -66.42
N LEU A 18 -57.93 4.17 -66.76
CA LEU A 18 -57.29 5.37 -66.24
C LEU A 18 -58.20 6.61 -66.40
N VAL A 19 -58.68 7.13 -65.29
CA VAL A 19 -59.10 8.54 -65.15
C VAL A 19 -58.33 9.12 -63.96
N GLY A 20 -57.71 10.27 -64.20
CA GLY A 20 -56.63 10.83 -63.39
C GLY A 20 -56.94 10.97 -61.89
N GLY A 21 -55.95 10.60 -61.09
CA GLY A 21 -55.92 10.72 -59.64
C GLY A 21 -54.78 9.87 -59.12
N GLY A 22 -53.57 10.42 -59.07
CA GLY A 22 -52.40 9.70 -58.57
C GLY A 22 -52.61 9.30 -57.11
N ALA A 23 -52.82 8.02 -56.84
CA ALA A 23 -52.66 7.48 -55.50
C ALA A 23 -51.15 7.45 -55.21
N ILE A 24 -50.64 8.54 -54.63
CA ILE A 24 -49.34 8.51 -53.97
C ILE A 24 -49.55 7.59 -52.77
N ALA A 25 -49.07 6.36 -52.86
CA ALA A 25 -48.81 5.55 -51.68
C ALA A 25 -47.78 6.35 -50.85
N ALA A 26 -48.27 7.12 -49.88
CA ALA A 26 -47.44 7.78 -48.91
C ALA A 26 -46.80 6.67 -48.07
N TYR A 27 -45.60 6.25 -48.46
CA TYR A 27 -44.68 5.60 -47.54
C TYR A 27 -44.42 6.64 -46.45
N ASN A 28 -45.20 6.57 -45.37
CA ASN A 28 -44.95 7.37 -44.19
C ASN A 28 -43.64 6.83 -43.61
N THR A 29 -42.51 7.44 -43.99
CA THR A 29 -41.22 7.20 -43.38
C THR A 29 -41.37 7.60 -41.92
N TYR A 30 -41.72 6.64 -41.06
CA TYR A 30 -41.67 6.79 -39.61
C TYR A 30 -40.21 7.05 -39.24
N SER A 31 -39.79 8.32 -39.23
CA SER A 31 -38.56 8.68 -38.57
C SER A 31 -38.79 8.45 -37.08
N THR A 32 -38.09 7.46 -36.52
CA THR A 32 -38.10 7.26 -35.08
C THR A 32 -37.62 8.58 -34.44
N PRO A 33 -38.38 9.17 -33.51
CA PRO A 33 -37.91 10.37 -32.82
C PRO A 33 -36.63 10.06 -32.04
N TYR A 34 -35.76 11.06 -31.87
CA TYR A 34 -34.52 10.95 -31.11
C TYR A 34 -34.48 12.03 -30.03
N ALA A 35 -34.02 11.68 -28.84
CA ALA A 35 -33.59 12.62 -27.82
C ALA A 35 -32.12 13.03 -28.07
N GLU A 36 -31.80 14.29 -27.83
CA GLU A 36 -30.43 14.79 -27.87
C GLU A 36 -29.71 14.43 -26.55
N VAL A 37 -28.47 13.96 -26.64
CA VAL A 37 -27.63 13.76 -25.46
C VAL A 37 -26.95 15.08 -25.09
N VAL A 38 -27.33 15.66 -23.96
CA VAL A 38 -26.77 16.91 -23.43
C VAL A 38 -25.41 16.67 -22.77
N SER A 39 -25.29 15.58 -22.01
CA SER A 39 -24.01 15.16 -21.42
C SER A 39 -23.98 13.65 -21.24
N ALA A 40 -22.79 13.07 -21.38
CA ALA A 40 -22.51 11.67 -21.09
C ALA A 40 -21.23 11.58 -20.25
N THR A 41 -21.37 11.48 -18.93
CA THR A 41 -20.23 11.41 -18.02
C THR A 41 -19.91 9.95 -17.72
N PRO A 42 -18.69 9.45 -18.04
CA PRO A 42 -18.34 8.07 -17.75
C PRO A 42 -18.29 7.83 -16.25
N ILE A 43 -18.89 6.71 -15.83
CA ILE A 43 -18.83 6.18 -14.47
C ILE A 43 -17.71 5.14 -14.45
N THR A 44 -16.67 5.40 -13.68
CA THR A 44 -15.50 4.53 -13.59
C THR A 44 -15.38 3.84 -12.24
N VAL A 45 -14.83 2.63 -12.26
CA VAL A 45 -14.40 1.90 -11.05
C VAL A 45 -12.92 1.53 -11.17
N LYS A 46 -12.26 1.39 -10.02
CA LYS A 46 -10.88 0.90 -9.97
C LYS A 46 -10.87 -0.61 -10.13
N GLU A 47 -10.27 -1.08 -11.22
CA GLU A 47 -10.05 -2.51 -11.48
C GLU A 47 -8.57 -2.84 -11.23
N PRO A 48 -8.26 -3.84 -10.37
CA PRO A 48 -6.88 -4.22 -10.11
C PRO A 48 -6.27 -4.88 -11.34
N ILE A 49 -5.03 -4.50 -11.66
CA ILE A 49 -4.23 -5.17 -12.68
C ILE A 49 -3.47 -6.29 -11.98
N LEU A 50 -3.71 -7.53 -12.38
CA LEU A 50 -3.10 -8.71 -11.77
C LEU A 50 -2.06 -9.31 -12.73
N GLY A 51 -0.97 -9.82 -12.17
CA GLY A 51 0.02 -10.62 -12.87
C GLY A 51 0.25 -11.96 -12.18
N ASP A 52 0.45 -13.02 -12.96
CA ASP A 52 0.80 -14.35 -12.46
C ASP A 52 2.29 -14.41 -12.13
N VAL A 53 2.63 -14.87 -10.93
CA VAL A 53 4.02 -14.96 -10.48
C VAL A 53 4.69 -16.17 -11.12
N VAL A 54 5.76 -15.92 -11.88
CA VAL A 54 6.56 -16.95 -12.55
C VAL A 54 7.77 -17.33 -11.68
N ALA A 55 8.41 -16.35 -11.05
CA ALA A 55 9.55 -16.57 -10.17
C ALA A 55 9.60 -15.51 -9.05
N SER A 56 10.10 -15.90 -7.88
CA SER A 56 10.32 -14.99 -6.74
C SER A 56 11.68 -15.28 -6.11
N ASN A 57 12.63 -14.37 -6.28
CA ASN A 57 13.97 -14.49 -5.71
C ASN A 57 14.09 -13.57 -4.49
N ALA A 58 14.52 -14.12 -3.36
CA ALA A 58 14.75 -13.32 -2.15
C ALA A 58 16.00 -12.45 -2.32
N ILE A 59 15.91 -11.21 -1.86
CA ILE A 59 17.02 -10.27 -1.79
C ILE A 59 17.48 -10.26 -0.34
N THR A 60 18.72 -10.67 -0.11
CA THR A 60 19.32 -10.71 1.23
C THR A 60 20.37 -9.62 1.40
N GLU A 61 20.37 -9.00 2.57
CA GLU A 61 21.37 -8.02 2.97
C GLU A 61 21.97 -8.39 4.32
N MET A 62 23.27 -8.14 4.47
CA MET A 62 23.94 -8.22 5.76
C MET A 62 23.59 -7.00 6.60
N ARG A 63 22.87 -7.21 7.69
CA ARG A 63 22.59 -6.17 8.68
C ARG A 63 23.33 -6.48 9.96
N THR A 64 23.96 -5.46 10.52
CA THR A 64 24.66 -5.57 11.80
C THR A 64 23.66 -5.35 12.93
N GLY A 65 23.30 -6.43 13.62
CA GLY A 65 22.47 -6.37 14.82
C GLY A 65 23.33 -6.23 16.07
N GLN A 66 22.84 -5.49 17.07
CA GLN A 66 23.43 -5.48 18.40
C GLN A 66 22.64 -6.44 19.29
N ARG A 67 23.33 -7.37 19.94
CA ARG A 67 22.75 -8.19 21.01
C ARG A 67 23.56 -8.04 22.29
N GLU A 68 22.88 -7.97 23.42
CA GLU A 68 23.53 -7.96 24.72
C GLU A 68 23.72 -9.40 25.19
N VAL A 69 24.97 -9.77 25.47
CA VAL A 69 25.34 -11.08 26.01
C VAL A 69 25.80 -10.84 27.44
N CYS A 70 25.06 -11.40 28.40
CA CYS A 70 25.41 -11.31 29.82
C CYS A 70 26.00 -12.63 30.32
N GLU A 71 27.18 -12.57 30.92
CA GLU A 71 27.86 -13.70 31.55
C GLU A 71 28.10 -13.42 33.03
N ASP A 72 27.90 -14.45 33.86
CA ASP A 72 28.18 -14.38 35.28
C ASP A 72 29.68 -14.65 35.49
N ARG A 73 30.42 -13.59 35.87
CA ARG A 73 31.86 -13.64 36.09
C ARG A 73 32.14 -13.58 37.57
N VAL A 74 32.99 -14.49 38.02
CA VAL A 74 33.48 -14.50 39.39
C VAL A 74 34.56 -13.41 39.50
N VAL A 75 34.27 -12.33 40.22
CA VAL A 75 35.20 -11.22 40.43
C VAL A 75 35.70 -11.23 41.88
N GLU A 76 37.01 -11.11 42.06
CA GLU A 76 37.60 -10.88 43.38
C GLU A 76 37.42 -9.40 43.74
N THR A 77 36.52 -9.09 44.67
CA THR A 77 36.31 -7.71 45.14
C THR A 77 36.94 -7.53 46.52
N ARG A 78 37.73 -6.46 46.67
CA ARG A 78 38.33 -6.07 47.96
C ARG A 78 37.33 -5.16 48.67
N GLN A 79 36.75 -5.62 49.77
CA GLN A 79 35.84 -4.80 50.56
C GLN A 79 36.60 -3.59 51.12
N PRO A 80 36.05 -2.36 51.02
CA PRO A 80 36.65 -1.22 51.71
C PRO A 80 36.56 -1.49 53.21
N GLU A 81 37.71 -1.44 53.87
CA GLU A 81 37.81 -1.66 55.31
C GLU A 81 37.00 -0.56 56.02
N ARG A 82 35.92 -0.97 56.70
CA ARG A 82 35.24 -0.10 57.65
C ARG A 82 36.17 0.06 58.83
N PHE A 83 36.87 1.18 58.89
CA PHE A 83 37.58 1.58 60.10
C PHE A 83 36.54 1.77 61.20
N GLY A 84 36.68 0.92 62.22
CA GLY A 84 35.82 0.89 63.38
C GLY A 84 35.85 2.18 64.17
N ASP A 85 34.88 2.29 65.06
CA ASP A 85 34.64 3.42 65.94
C ASP A 85 35.92 3.95 66.61
N LYS A 86 36.46 5.03 66.03
CA LYS A 86 37.11 6.20 66.66
C LYS A 86 38.00 6.90 65.63
N ASP A 87 37.77 8.19 65.49
CA ASP A 87 38.67 9.17 64.89
C ASP A 87 39.09 8.93 63.42
N GLY A 88 38.31 9.56 62.53
CA GLY A 88 38.86 10.29 61.39
C GLY A 88 39.41 9.47 60.22
N MET A 89 38.55 9.19 59.24
CA MET A 89 38.94 9.28 57.83
C MET A 89 37.72 9.45 56.93
N VAL A 90 37.57 10.65 56.36
CA VAL A 90 36.76 10.89 55.15
C VAL A 90 37.75 10.81 54.00
N ILE A 91 37.57 9.90 53.04
CA ILE A 91 37.98 10.06 51.63
C ILE A 91 37.26 8.97 50.81
N GLY A 92 36.55 9.42 49.78
CA GLY A 92 35.91 8.56 48.79
C GLY A 92 35.31 9.42 47.67
N ALA A 93 36.18 10.11 46.94
CA ALA A 93 35.82 10.94 45.81
C ALA A 93 35.37 10.07 44.62
N VAL A 94 34.09 10.12 44.28
CA VAL A 94 33.61 9.90 42.90
C VAL A 94 32.44 10.86 42.65
N VAL A 95 32.76 12.08 42.24
CA VAL A 95 31.85 12.84 41.36
C VAL A 95 32.38 12.61 39.95
N GLY A 96 31.87 11.57 39.31
CA GLY A 96 32.14 11.27 37.91
C GLY A 96 31.45 12.31 37.05
N GLY A 97 32.27 13.15 36.39
CA GLY A 97 31.82 14.23 35.53
C GLY A 97 30.96 13.74 34.37
N LEU A 98 29.65 13.88 34.54
CA LEU A 98 28.71 13.97 33.44
C LEU A 98 28.01 15.32 33.60
N VAL A 99 28.53 16.34 32.93
CA VAL A 99 27.81 17.38 32.16
C VAL A 99 28.90 18.32 31.64
N GLY A 100 29.25 18.21 30.38
CA GLY A 100 30.38 18.96 29.84
C GLY A 100 30.35 19.22 28.35
N ASN A 101 29.19 19.26 27.71
CA ASN A 101 29.09 19.86 26.38
C ASN A 101 27.65 20.29 26.06
N GLN A 102 27.30 21.56 26.29
CA GLN A 102 26.43 22.35 25.38
C GLN A 102 26.11 23.80 25.79
N VAL A 103 26.99 24.53 26.47
CA VAL A 103 26.83 25.99 26.53
C VAL A 103 28.16 26.68 26.26
N GLY A 104 28.14 27.65 25.34
CA GLY A 104 29.20 28.63 25.14
C GLY A 104 30.08 28.40 23.91
N LYS A 105 29.83 29.21 22.86
CA LYS A 105 30.78 29.49 21.77
C LYS A 105 31.78 30.52 22.29
N GLY A 106 33.04 30.13 22.46
CA GLY A 106 34.13 31.05 22.80
C GLY A 106 35.45 30.33 23.06
N ASP A 107 36.56 30.97 22.72
CA ASP A 107 37.93 30.44 22.75
C ASP A 107 38.52 30.18 24.15
N GLY A 108 37.70 30.20 25.22
CA GLY A 108 38.13 29.91 26.59
C GLY A 108 38.19 28.42 26.97
N ARG A 109 37.89 27.49 26.04
CA ARG A 109 37.56 26.09 26.36
C ARG A 109 38.73 25.14 26.62
N LYS A 110 39.99 25.59 26.55
CA LYS A 110 41.16 24.68 26.71
C LYS A 110 41.74 24.61 28.12
N LEU A 111 41.42 25.54 29.02
CA LEU A 111 42.05 25.59 30.35
C LEU A 111 41.25 24.90 31.46
N ALA A 112 39.94 24.69 31.30
CA ALA A 112 39.11 24.11 32.37
C ALA A 112 39.15 22.57 32.43
N THR A 113 39.63 21.90 31.39
CA THR A 113 39.59 20.42 31.31
C THR A 113 40.89 19.73 31.73
N VAL A 114 41.98 20.46 31.94
CA VAL A 114 43.32 19.83 32.14
C VAL A 114 43.78 19.81 33.60
N ALA A 115 43.11 20.51 34.52
CA ALA A 115 43.52 20.50 35.93
C ALA A 115 42.99 19.30 36.74
N GLY A 116 41.94 18.62 36.27
CA GLY A 116 41.25 17.58 37.06
C GLY A 116 41.79 16.14 36.93
N ALA A 117 42.68 15.86 35.98
CA ALA A 117 43.11 14.49 35.69
C ALA A 117 44.54 14.14 36.17
N VAL A 118 45.37 15.14 36.49
CA VAL A 118 46.81 14.90 36.71
C VAL A 118 47.18 14.77 38.20
N GLY A 119 46.36 15.28 39.13
CA GLY A 119 46.68 15.27 40.56
C GLY A 119 46.42 13.97 41.33
N GLY A 120 45.62 13.04 40.79
CA GLY A 120 45.16 11.85 41.53
C GLY A 120 46.10 10.63 41.48
N ALA A 121 47.06 10.60 40.55
CA ALA A 121 47.83 9.38 40.26
C ALA A 121 49.09 9.19 41.14
N TYR A 122 49.54 10.21 41.88
CA TYR A 122 50.82 10.16 42.61
C TYR A 122 50.69 9.86 44.12
N ALA A 123 49.51 10.00 44.73
CA ALA A 123 49.32 9.71 46.16
C ALA A 123 49.09 8.22 46.48
N GLY A 124 48.80 7.39 45.48
CA GLY A 124 48.36 6.00 45.68
C GLY A 124 49.45 4.92 45.67
N ARG A 125 50.74 5.26 45.57
CA ARG A 125 51.80 4.25 45.36
C ARG A 125 52.51 3.79 46.64
N GLU A 126 52.33 4.47 47.77
CA GLU A 126 53.01 4.14 49.03
C GLU A 126 52.10 3.44 50.07
N ILE A 127 50.78 3.56 49.96
CA ILE A 127 49.82 2.88 50.86
C ILE A 127 49.68 1.38 50.54
N ASP A 128 49.99 0.97 49.31
CA ASP A 128 49.70 -0.40 48.84
C ASP A 128 50.82 -1.43 49.15
N ARG A 129 51.95 -1.01 49.77
CA ARG A 129 53.11 -1.91 50.00
C ARG A 129 53.17 -2.55 51.40
N ARG A 130 52.25 -2.25 52.32
CA ARG A 130 52.23 -2.88 53.67
C ARG A 130 50.84 -3.33 54.13
N HIS A 131 49.83 -3.32 53.28
CA HIS A 131 48.49 -3.83 53.62
C HIS A 131 48.17 -5.12 52.85
N GLU A 132 48.65 -6.23 53.39
CA GLU A 132 48.18 -7.59 53.05
C GLU A 132 46.94 -7.97 53.89
N GLY A 133 46.04 -7.02 54.13
CA GLY A 133 45.04 -7.09 55.20
C GLY A 133 43.57 -7.06 54.79
N GLY A 134 43.22 -7.27 53.51
CA GLY A 134 41.82 -7.28 53.08
C GLY A 134 41.33 -8.71 52.82
N ARG A 135 40.27 -9.16 53.50
CA ARG A 135 39.64 -10.46 53.23
C ARG A 135 39.09 -10.46 51.80
N LYS A 136 39.76 -11.17 50.89
CA LYS A 136 39.29 -11.37 49.52
C LYS A 136 37.94 -12.07 49.56
N THR A 137 36.91 -11.43 49.02
CA THR A 137 35.59 -12.04 48.88
C THR A 137 35.30 -12.24 47.41
N THR A 138 34.88 -13.45 47.09
CA THR A 138 34.50 -13.86 45.75
C THR A 138 33.05 -13.52 45.54
N GLU A 139 32.75 -12.62 44.60
CA GLU A 139 31.38 -12.22 44.27
C GLU A 139 31.07 -12.59 42.82
N VAL A 140 29.88 -13.13 42.59
CA VAL A 140 29.39 -13.40 41.24
C VAL A 140 28.78 -12.11 40.72
N GLN A 141 29.43 -11.49 39.74
CA GLN A 141 28.92 -10.28 39.09
C GLN A 141 28.43 -10.62 37.69
N ARG A 142 27.21 -10.16 37.37
CA ARG A 142 26.68 -10.27 36.01
C ARG A 142 27.28 -9.17 35.15
N VAL A 143 28.07 -9.54 34.14
CA VAL A 143 28.70 -8.62 33.19
C VAL A 143 28.02 -8.76 31.85
N CYS A 144 27.42 -7.67 31.36
CA CYS A 144 26.76 -7.61 30.06
C CYS A 144 27.66 -6.89 29.04
N GLN A 145 27.82 -7.47 27.86
CA GLN A 145 28.56 -6.90 26.74
C GLN A 145 27.67 -6.83 25.50
N THR A 146 27.69 -5.69 24.81
CA THR A 146 27.02 -5.55 23.52
C THR A 146 27.90 -6.15 22.43
N VAL A 147 27.46 -7.26 21.86
CA VAL A 147 28.14 -7.93 20.75
C VAL A 147 27.44 -7.54 19.45
N SER A 148 28.23 -7.14 18.47
CA SER A 148 27.79 -6.75 17.14
C SER A 148 27.98 -7.92 16.18
N GLU A 149 26.90 -8.55 15.74
CA GLU A 149 26.97 -9.71 14.86
C GLU A 149 26.30 -9.41 13.51
N PRO A 150 26.98 -9.67 12.38
CA PRO A 150 26.35 -9.59 11.07
C PRO A 150 25.34 -10.72 10.95
N ARG A 151 24.11 -10.38 10.60
CA ARG A 151 23.06 -11.34 10.26
C ARG A 151 22.57 -11.07 8.84
N GLU A 152 22.30 -12.14 8.11
CA GLU A 152 21.64 -12.05 6.81
C GLU A 152 20.14 -11.84 7.03
N GLU A 153 19.59 -10.78 6.44
CA GLU A 153 18.18 -10.42 6.54
C GLU A 153 17.58 -10.32 5.14
N VAL A 154 16.42 -10.95 4.92
CA VAL A 154 15.68 -10.80 3.66
C VAL A 154 15.01 -9.43 3.68
N VAL A 155 15.45 -8.53 2.78
CA VAL A 155 14.94 -7.15 2.70
C VAL A 155 13.87 -6.97 1.63
N GLY A 156 13.70 -7.94 0.75
CA GLY A 156 12.68 -7.90 -0.30
C GLY A 156 12.77 -9.09 -1.25
N TYR A 157 12.01 -9.02 -2.33
CA TYR A 157 11.94 -10.04 -3.35
C TYR A 157 11.93 -9.39 -4.73
N ASP A 158 12.78 -9.88 -5.63
CA ASP A 158 12.66 -9.61 -7.06
C ASP A 158 11.74 -10.66 -7.67
N VAL A 159 10.61 -10.19 -8.21
CA VAL A 159 9.52 -11.02 -8.70
C VAL A 159 9.40 -10.88 -10.20
N THR A 160 9.51 -12.00 -10.90
CA THR A 160 9.18 -12.08 -12.33
C THR A 160 7.74 -12.52 -12.45
N TYR A 161 6.94 -11.73 -13.17
CA TYR A 161 5.52 -11.99 -13.38
C TYR A 161 5.18 -12.05 -14.86
N ARG A 162 4.01 -12.60 -15.17
CA ARG A 162 3.41 -12.59 -16.49
C ARG A 162 2.09 -11.81 -16.46
N SER A 163 1.94 -10.87 -17.37
CA SER A 163 0.70 -10.10 -17.55
C SER A 163 0.45 -9.92 -19.04
N GLU A 164 -0.78 -10.19 -19.50
CA GLU A 164 -1.18 -10.10 -20.92
C GLU A 164 -0.26 -10.86 -21.89
N GLY A 165 0.41 -11.91 -21.42
CA GLY A 165 1.35 -12.71 -22.20
C GLY A 165 2.80 -12.23 -22.18
N GLU A 166 3.07 -11.05 -21.63
CA GLU A 166 4.42 -10.49 -21.49
C GLU A 166 5.02 -10.78 -20.12
N LEU A 167 6.34 -10.95 -20.06
CA LEU A 167 7.08 -11.08 -18.81
C LEU A 167 7.54 -9.71 -18.32
N GLY A 168 7.28 -9.42 -17.05
CA GLY A 168 7.76 -8.24 -16.36
C GLY A 168 8.49 -8.60 -15.06
N SER A 169 9.16 -7.60 -14.47
CA SER A 169 9.83 -7.73 -13.18
C SER A 169 9.45 -6.57 -12.26
N ILE A 170 9.26 -6.86 -10.98
CA ILE A 170 8.99 -5.87 -9.93
C ILE A 170 9.66 -6.28 -8.63
N ARG A 171 10.02 -5.29 -7.80
CA ARG A 171 10.52 -5.52 -6.45
C ARG A 171 9.42 -5.30 -5.43
N VAL A 172 9.29 -6.22 -4.49
CA VAL A 172 8.29 -6.17 -3.41
C VAL A 172 8.94 -6.46 -2.06
N ASP A 173 8.40 -5.89 -0.99
CA ASP A 173 8.99 -6.02 0.36
C ASP A 173 8.69 -7.37 1.03
N ARG A 174 7.62 -8.04 0.60
CA ARG A 174 7.14 -9.30 1.20
C ARG A 174 7.07 -10.39 0.15
N LYS A 175 7.20 -11.64 0.60
CA LYS A 175 7.14 -12.81 -0.29
C LYS A 175 5.82 -12.80 -1.05
N PRO A 176 5.82 -12.82 -2.40
CA PRO A 176 4.59 -12.80 -3.17
C PRO A 176 3.84 -14.12 -3.04
N GLY A 177 2.54 -14.07 -3.32
CA GLY A 177 1.71 -15.26 -3.53
C GLY A 177 1.82 -15.76 -4.97
N ALA A 178 0.80 -16.50 -5.43
CA ALA A 178 0.71 -16.96 -6.81
C ALA A 178 0.42 -15.82 -7.81
N GLN A 179 -0.19 -14.73 -7.34
CA GLN A 179 -0.49 -13.54 -8.14
C GLN A 179 -0.06 -12.28 -7.40
N ILE A 180 0.24 -11.23 -8.15
CA ILE A 180 0.58 -9.90 -7.65
C ILE A 180 -0.30 -8.83 -8.28
N GLN A 181 -0.65 -7.81 -7.49
CA GLN A 181 -1.31 -6.62 -7.99
C GLN A 181 -0.24 -5.65 -8.51
N LEU A 182 -0.27 -5.38 -9.81
CA LEU A 182 0.66 -4.50 -10.51
C LEU A 182 0.21 -3.03 -10.43
N GLY A 183 -1.06 -2.80 -10.13
CA GLY A 183 -1.65 -1.49 -9.99
C GLY A 183 -3.17 -1.54 -10.11
N GLU A 184 -3.76 -0.41 -10.50
CA GLU A 184 -5.18 -0.26 -10.75
C GLU A 184 -5.38 0.53 -12.04
N ARG A 185 -6.44 0.21 -12.78
CA ARG A 185 -6.89 0.98 -13.94
C ARG A 185 -8.34 1.40 -13.78
N ASP A 186 -8.69 2.53 -14.40
CA ASP A 186 -10.09 2.94 -14.48
C ASP A 186 -10.82 2.12 -15.54
N LYS A 187 -11.88 1.44 -15.12
CA LYS A 187 -12.79 0.71 -15.99
C LYS A 187 -14.12 1.46 -16.06
N ILE A 188 -14.53 1.87 -17.25
CA ILE A 188 -15.85 2.43 -17.49
C ILE A 188 -16.87 1.31 -17.31
N VAL A 189 -17.81 1.51 -16.38
CA VAL A 189 -18.90 0.57 -16.10
C VAL A 189 -20.26 1.11 -16.55
N GLY A 190 -20.31 2.37 -16.96
CA GLY A 190 -21.51 3.00 -17.51
C GLY A 190 -21.33 4.49 -17.70
N TYR A 191 -22.42 5.17 -18.00
CA TYR A 191 -22.50 6.59 -18.29
C TYR A 191 -23.69 7.22 -17.56
N ASP A 192 -23.47 8.32 -16.86
CA ASP A 192 -24.53 9.21 -16.39
C ASP A 192 -24.91 10.13 -17.54
N VAL A 193 -26.10 9.91 -18.09
CA VAL A 193 -26.55 10.55 -19.33
C VAL A 193 -27.64 11.55 -19.01
N THR A 194 -27.39 12.82 -19.35
CA THR A 194 -28.44 13.84 -19.40
C THR A 194 -28.93 13.96 -20.83
N TRP A 195 -30.23 13.81 -21.04
CA TRP A 195 -30.86 13.90 -22.35
C TRP A 195 -31.85 15.06 -22.39
N ARG A 196 -32.15 15.53 -23.61
CA ARG A 196 -33.15 16.55 -23.89
C ARG A 196 -34.05 16.11 -25.05
N TYR A 197 -35.35 16.19 -24.84
CA TYR A 197 -36.34 15.96 -25.88
C TYR A 197 -37.56 16.86 -25.64
N ASP A 198 -38.02 17.53 -26.68
CA ASP A 198 -39.19 18.42 -26.64
C ASP A 198 -39.18 19.44 -25.48
N GLY A 199 -38.01 20.05 -25.23
CA GLY A 199 -37.81 21.03 -24.15
C GLY A 199 -37.72 20.44 -22.73
N GLN A 200 -37.97 19.14 -22.56
CA GLN A 200 -37.78 18.44 -21.30
C GLN A 200 -36.36 17.87 -21.20
N THR A 201 -35.80 17.87 -19.99
CA THR A 201 -34.52 17.24 -19.69
C THR A 201 -34.70 16.13 -18.67
N GLY A 202 -33.95 15.04 -18.83
CA GLY A 202 -33.94 13.92 -17.90
C GLY A 202 -32.55 13.34 -17.74
N ARG A 203 -32.40 12.50 -16.71
CA ARG A 203 -31.16 11.76 -16.43
C ARG A 203 -31.44 10.26 -16.40
N LEU A 204 -30.51 9.48 -16.91
CA LEU A 204 -30.54 8.02 -16.81
C LEU A 204 -29.10 7.49 -16.81
N VAL A 205 -28.91 6.28 -16.30
CA VAL A 205 -27.63 5.58 -16.37
C VAL A 205 -27.68 4.57 -17.52
N MET A 206 -26.64 4.56 -18.35
CA MET A 206 -26.47 3.58 -19.45
C MET A 206 -25.23 2.73 -19.23
N ASP A 207 -25.30 1.46 -19.62
CA ASP A 207 -24.13 0.55 -19.56
C ASP A 207 -23.14 0.83 -20.70
N GLU A 208 -23.63 1.32 -21.83
CA GLU A 208 -22.87 1.59 -23.05
C GLU A 208 -22.84 3.10 -23.37
N ASP A 209 -21.89 3.51 -24.22
CA ASP A 209 -21.78 4.90 -24.66
C ASP A 209 -23.06 5.33 -25.40
N PRO A 210 -23.77 6.37 -24.91
CA PRO A 210 -25.04 6.82 -25.51
C PRO A 210 -24.88 7.44 -26.90
N GLY A 211 -23.65 7.78 -27.32
CA GLY A 211 -23.42 8.59 -28.51
C GLY A 211 -24.04 9.99 -28.40
N SER A 212 -24.38 10.59 -29.53
CA SER A 212 -24.93 11.96 -29.58
C SER A 212 -26.46 12.02 -29.51
N ARG A 213 -27.15 10.89 -29.71
CA ARG A 213 -28.62 10.84 -29.77
C ARG A 213 -29.15 9.50 -29.30
N LEU A 214 -30.26 9.53 -28.58
CA LEU A 214 -30.93 8.33 -28.09
C LEU A 214 -32.23 8.09 -28.87
N PRO A 215 -32.44 6.89 -29.43
CA PRO A 215 -33.70 6.57 -30.11
C PRO A 215 -34.84 6.54 -29.11
N ILE A 216 -36.01 7.06 -29.52
CA ILE A 216 -37.25 6.95 -28.75
C ILE A 216 -38.14 5.92 -29.45
N LYS A 217 -38.62 4.94 -28.70
CA LYS A 217 -39.58 3.93 -29.15
C LYS A 217 -40.80 4.00 -28.23
N ASP A 218 -41.98 4.12 -28.83
CA ASP A 218 -43.25 4.19 -28.10
C ASP A 218 -43.30 5.29 -27.00
N GLY A 219 -42.61 6.41 -27.23
CA GLY A 219 -42.55 7.53 -26.30
C GLY A 219 -41.58 7.36 -25.12
N VAL A 220 -40.87 6.23 -25.06
CA VAL A 220 -39.83 5.96 -24.05
C VAL A 220 -38.46 6.00 -24.71
N ILE A 221 -37.46 6.52 -24.00
CA ILE A 221 -36.06 6.44 -24.44
C ILE A 221 -35.67 4.97 -24.49
N ALA A 222 -35.37 4.49 -25.69
CA ALA A 222 -34.89 3.14 -25.88
C ALA A 222 -33.42 3.10 -25.43
N VAL A 223 -33.22 2.74 -24.17
CA VAL A 223 -31.91 2.39 -23.64
C VAL A 223 -31.57 1.03 -24.25
N ALA A 224 -30.42 0.93 -24.91
CA ALA A 224 -29.88 -0.36 -25.33
C ALA A 224 -29.40 -1.11 -24.08
N GLY A 225 -30.34 -1.64 -23.31
CA GLY A 225 -30.08 -2.55 -22.21
C GLY A 225 -30.00 -3.96 -22.75
N LYS A 226 -29.09 -4.77 -22.22
CA LYS A 226 -29.10 -6.22 -22.45
C LYS A 226 -30.40 -6.77 -21.86
N ASP A 227 -31.38 -7.05 -22.70
CA ASP A 227 -32.57 -7.82 -22.34
C ASP A 227 -32.15 -9.24 -21.93
N THR A 228 -31.70 -9.40 -20.68
CA THR A 228 -31.59 -10.72 -20.04
C THR A 228 -32.65 -10.77 -18.96
N PRO A 229 -33.82 -11.41 -19.21
CA PRO A 229 -34.80 -11.61 -18.16
C PRO A 229 -34.18 -12.50 -17.06
N PRO A 230 -34.45 -12.24 -15.77
CA PRO A 230 -34.07 -13.17 -14.72
C PRO A 230 -34.74 -14.51 -15.03
N LYS A 231 -33.93 -15.55 -15.23
CA LYS A 231 -34.44 -16.92 -15.27
C LYS A 231 -35.01 -17.23 -13.89
N GLY A 232 -36.34 -17.30 -13.81
CA GLY A 232 -37.05 -18.00 -12.75
C GLY A 232 -36.95 -19.51 -12.93
#